data_AF-A0A4U1BX06-F1
#
_entry.id   AF-A0A4U1BX06-F1
#
_cell.length_a   1.000
_cell.length_b   1.000
_cell.length_c   1.000
_cell.angle_alpha   90.00
_cell.angle_beta   90.00
_cell.angle_gamma   90.00
#
_symmetry.space_group_name_H-M   'P 1'
#
loop_
_entity.id
_entity.type
_entity.pdbx_description
1 polymer ?
#
loop_
_entity_poly.entity_id
_entity_poly.type
_entity_poly.pdbx_seq_one_letter_code
_entity_poly.pdbx_strand_id
1 'polypeptide(L)'
;MVSLETFRQLALSFKDATEEPHFEKASFRVKKKIFATLDVSRKQAVLKLSEIDQSVFSSFDQSIIYPVANKWGKQGWTVIELEKVREDMLKDALTVSYFNVAK
;
A
#
# COMPACT_ATOMS: atom_id res chain seq x y z
N MET A 1 -3.35 -15.06 0.66
CA MET A 1 -1.97 -14.55 0.72
C MET A 1 -1.58 -14.08 -0.67
N VAL A 2 -0.87 -12.96 -0.75
CA VAL A 2 -0.60 -12.27 -2.01
C VAL A 2 0.89 -12.32 -2.33
N SER A 3 1.22 -12.69 -3.56
CA SER A 3 2.60 -12.70 -4.06
C SER A 3 3.06 -11.28 -4.45
N LEU A 4 4.36 -11.05 -4.47
CA LEU A 4 4.95 -9.77 -4.91
C LEU A 4 4.52 -9.40 -6.34
N GLU A 5 4.43 -10.40 -7.22
CA GLU A 5 3.98 -10.23 -8.60
C GLU A 5 2.50 -9.82 -8.66
N THR A 6 1.64 -10.46 -7.87
CA THR A 6 0.22 -10.09 -7.77
C THR A 6 0.07 -8.66 -7.27
N PHE A 7 0.83 -8.26 -6.24
CA PHE A 7 0.83 -6.88 -5.77
C PHE A 7 1.21 -5.89 -6.88
N ARG A 8 2.28 -6.18 -7.63
CA ARG A 8 2.72 -5.38 -8.78
C ARG A 8 1.62 -5.25 -9.83
N GLN A 9 1.01 -6.36 -10.23
CA GLN A 9 -0.07 -6.39 -11.21
C GLN A 9 -1.27 -5.54 -10.75
N LEU A 10 -1.69 -5.67 -9.49
CA LEU A 10 -2.78 -4.88 -8.93
C LEU A 10 -2.44 -3.39 -8.88
N ALA A 11 -1.24 -3.03 -8.41
CA ALA A 11 -0.81 -1.64 -8.31
C ALA A 11 -0.61 -0.97 -9.68
N LEU A 12 -0.21 -1.72 -10.71
CA LEU A 12 -0.05 -1.22 -12.09
C LEU A 12 -1.35 -1.26 -12.90
N SER A 13 -2.39 -1.94 -12.40
CA SER A 13 -3.70 -1.97 -13.06
C SER A 13 -4.43 -0.63 -12.98
N PHE A 14 -4.01 0.30 -12.12
CA PHE A 14 -4.63 1.62 -12.02
C PHE A 14 -4.19 2.53 -13.17
N LYS A 15 -5.11 3.39 -13.63
CA LYS A 15 -4.84 4.32 -14.71
C LYS A 15 -3.70 5.29 -14.34
N ASP A 16 -2.76 5.48 -15.26
CA ASP A 16 -1.60 6.36 -15.08
C ASP A 16 -0.67 5.94 -13.92
N ALA A 17 -0.78 4.69 -13.44
CA ALA A 17 0.11 4.15 -12.43
C ALA A 17 1.43 3.67 -13.06
N THR A 18 2.56 4.06 -12.45
CA THR A 18 3.90 3.66 -12.90
C THR A 18 4.70 3.09 -11.75
N GLU A 19 5.47 2.03 -12.03
CA GLU A 19 6.48 1.50 -11.10
C GLU A 19 7.80 2.23 -11.36
N GLU A 20 8.35 2.84 -10.31
CA GLU A 20 9.64 3.53 -10.33
C GLU A 20 10.49 3.09 -9.14
N PRO A 21 11.82 2.97 -9.31
CA PRO A 21 12.72 2.69 -8.20
C PRO A 21 12.64 3.79 -7.13
N HIS A 22 12.66 3.38 -5.86
CA HIS A 22 12.67 4.26 -4.69
C HIS A 22 13.60 3.68 -3.63
N PHE A 23 14.86 4.13 -3.67
CA PHE A 23 15.95 3.53 -2.90
C PHE A 23 16.06 2.02 -3.18
N GLU A 24 16.01 1.17 -2.16
CA GLU A 24 16.05 -0.30 -2.26
C GLU A 24 14.66 -0.92 -2.50
N LYS A 25 13.64 -0.11 -2.74
CA LYS A 25 12.23 -0.53 -2.87
C LYS A 25 11.66 -0.12 -4.22
N ALA A 26 10.55 -0.76 -4.61
CA ALA A 26 9.74 -0.30 -5.72
C ALA A 26 8.68 0.69 -5.22
N SER A 27 8.47 1.80 -5.93
CA SER A 27 7.40 2.76 -5.66
C SER A 27 6.40 2.77 -6.80
N PHE A 28 5.12 2.82 -6.48
CA PHE A 28 4.02 2.94 -7.43
C PHE A 28 3.46 4.34 -7.31
N ARG A 29 3.42 5.03 -8.44
CA ARG A 29 3.10 6.45 -8.49
C ARG A 29 1.97 6.71 -9.45
N VAL A 30 1.16 7.71 -9.13
CA VAL A 30 0.15 8.29 -10.02
C VAL A 30 0.36 9.80 -10.04
N LYS A 31 0.38 10.41 -11.23
CA LYS A 31 0.67 11.85 -11.39
C LYS A 31 1.92 12.32 -10.62
N LYS A 32 3.00 11.52 -10.62
CA LYS A 32 4.26 11.73 -9.87
C LYS A 32 4.16 11.68 -8.34
N LYS A 33 3.02 11.29 -7.77
CA LYS A 33 2.82 11.12 -6.33
C LYS A 33 2.83 9.63 -5.98
N ILE A 34 3.53 9.26 -4.91
CA ILE A 34 3.59 7.87 -4.44
C ILE A 34 2.31 7.53 -3.69
N PHE A 35 1.60 6.48 -4.15
CA PHE A 35 0.47 5.92 -3.42
C PHE A 35 0.83 4.59 -2.75
N ALA A 36 1.73 3.81 -3.33
CA ALA A 36 2.17 2.55 -2.76
C ALA A 36 3.69 2.36 -2.89
N THR A 37 4.27 1.59 -1.99
CA THR A 37 5.66 1.09 -2.11
C THR A 37 5.69 -0.38 -1.76
N LEU A 38 6.62 -1.12 -2.36
CA LEU A 38 6.82 -2.56 -2.15
C LEU A 38 8.24 -2.81 -1.64
N ASP A 39 8.32 -3.40 -0.46
CA ASP A 39 9.54 -3.92 0.15
C ASP A 39 9.64 -5.42 -0.16
N VAL A 40 10.42 -5.76 -1.19
CA VAL A 40 10.59 -7.14 -1.66
C VAL A 40 11.27 -8.01 -0.59
N SER A 41 12.23 -7.45 0.14
CA SER A 41 12.99 -8.16 1.17
C SER A 41 12.11 -8.55 2.36
N ARG A 42 11.18 -7.69 2.74
CA ARG A 42 10.25 -7.94 3.86
C ARG A 42 8.90 -8.50 3.43
N LYS A 43 8.63 -8.59 2.13
CA LYS A 43 7.31 -8.94 1.56
C LYS A 43 6.18 -8.07 2.14
N GLN A 44 6.48 -6.79 2.32
CA GLN A 44 5.57 -5.80 2.87
C GLN A 44 5.26 -4.75 1.82
N ALA A 45 4.02 -4.29 1.80
CA ALA A 45 3.65 -3.09 1.07
C ALA A 45 3.40 -1.93 2.05
N VAL A 46 3.71 -0.71 1.64
CA VAL A 46 3.31 0.48 2.38
C VAL A 46 2.43 1.34 1.49
N LEU A 47 1.19 1.58 1.93
CA LEU A 47 0.19 2.35 1.21
C LEU A 47 -0.02 3.71 1.86
N LYS A 48 -0.42 4.69 1.05
CA LYS A 48 -0.82 6.03 1.49
C LYS A 48 -2.34 6.08 1.67
N LEU A 49 -2.79 5.92 2.89
CA LEU A 49 -4.20 5.99 3.27
C LEU A 49 -4.51 7.31 4.00
N SER A 50 -5.78 7.61 4.24
CA SER A 50 -6.14 8.60 5.27
C SER A 50 -6.05 7.97 6.66
N GLU A 51 -5.98 8.77 7.73
CA GLU A 51 -5.99 8.25 9.11
C GLU A 51 -7.29 7.47 9.42
N ILE A 52 -8.40 7.90 8.80
CA ILE A 52 -9.70 7.24 8.91
C ILE A 52 -9.64 5.86 8.24
N ASP A 53 -9.21 5.80 6.98
CA ASP A 53 -9.09 4.54 6.24
C ASP A 53 -8.09 3.59 6.92
N GLN A 54 -6.97 4.11 7.39
CA GLN A 54 -5.98 3.35 8.15
C GLN A 54 -6.61 2.70 9.39
N SER A 55 -7.43 3.43 10.14
CA SER A 55 -8.17 2.88 11.28
C SER A 55 -9.16 1.79 10.85
N VAL A 56 -9.91 2.01 9.76
CA VAL A 56 -10.87 1.04 9.21
C VAL A 56 -10.18 -0.27 8.83
N PHE A 57 -9.08 -0.21 8.07
CA PHE A 57 -8.35 -1.42 7.67
C PHE A 57 -7.61 -2.08 8.84
N SER A 58 -7.06 -1.30 9.77
CA SER A 58 -6.36 -1.84 10.95
C SER A 58 -7.32 -2.47 11.97
N SER A 59 -8.59 -2.06 12.01
CA SER A 59 -9.62 -2.68 12.85
C SER A 59 -9.92 -4.13 12.46
N PHE A 60 -9.60 -4.55 11.23
CA PHE A 60 -9.76 -5.94 10.82
C PHE A 60 -8.73 -6.84 11.51
N ASP A 61 -7.44 -6.54 11.34
CA ASP A 61 -6.36 -7.26 11.99
C ASP A 61 -5.08 -6.41 12.00
N GLN A 62 -4.67 -5.96 13.19
CA GLN A 62 -3.48 -5.11 13.38
C GLN A 62 -2.15 -5.86 13.15
N SER A 63 -2.17 -7.19 13.03
CA SER A 63 -1.00 -7.99 12.67
C SER A 63 -0.80 -8.09 11.15
N ILE A 64 -1.77 -7.62 10.36
CA ILE A 64 -1.77 -7.64 8.90
C ILE A 64 -1.69 -6.21 8.35
N ILE A 65 -2.52 -5.31 8.85
CA ILE A 65 -2.58 -3.91 8.40
C ILE A 65 -2.42 -3.01 9.61
N TYR A 66 -1.39 -2.17 9.58
CA TYR A 66 -1.07 -1.30 10.72
C TYR A 66 -0.34 -0.03 10.29
N PRO A 67 -0.49 1.08 11.04
CA PRO A 67 0.30 2.29 10.80
C PRO A 67 1.80 2.04 10.90
N VAL A 68 2.60 2.73 10.08
CA VAL A 68 4.04 2.78 10.30
C VAL A 68 4.31 3.38 11.70
N ALA A 69 5.14 2.72 12.50
CA ALA A 69 5.43 3.08 13.89
C ALA A 69 6.33 4.33 14.05
N ASN A 70 5.98 5.44 13.38
CA ASN A 70 6.65 6.73 13.48
C ASN A 70 5.72 7.87 12.98
N LYS A 71 6.27 9.08 12.78
CA LYS A 71 5.51 10.23 12.26
C LYS A 71 4.85 9.99 10.88
N TRP A 72 5.35 9.03 10.10
CA TRP A 72 4.76 8.66 8.81
C TRP A 72 3.41 7.96 8.98
N GLY A 73 3.22 7.19 10.06
CA GLY A 73 1.92 6.59 10.39
C GLY A 73 0.82 7.62 10.51
N LYS A 74 1.09 8.74 11.21
CA LYS A 74 0.17 9.90 11.32
C LYS A 74 -0.07 10.64 10.00
N GLN A 75 0.81 10.46 9.02
CA GLN A 75 0.58 10.94 7.67
C GLN A 75 -0.23 9.93 6.84
N GLY A 76 -0.71 8.83 7.42
CA GLY A 76 -1.49 7.80 6.77
C GLY A 76 -0.67 6.72 6.05
N TRP A 77 0.65 6.68 6.26
CA TRP A 77 1.48 5.59 5.75
C TRP A 77 1.21 4.32 6.56
N THR A 78 0.72 3.30 5.86
CA THR A 78 0.18 2.07 6.46
C THR A 78 0.89 0.87 5.86
N VAL A 79 1.42 0.00 6.71
CA VAL A 79 2.07 -1.26 6.33
C VAL A 79 1.02 -2.34 6.14
N ILE A 80 1.21 -3.17 5.12
CA ILE A 80 0.41 -4.35 4.82
C ILE A 80 1.34 -5.56 4.65
N GLU A 81 1.11 -6.61 5.44
CA GLU A 81 1.79 -7.90 5.33
C GLU A 81 1.23 -8.71 4.16
N LEU A 82 1.97 -8.82 3.05
CA LEU A 82 1.46 -9.47 1.84
C LEU A 82 1.22 -10.97 2.03
N GLU A 83 2.02 -11.61 2.88
CA GLU A 83 1.90 -13.05 3.18
C GLU A 83 0.64 -13.38 4.00
N LYS A 84 0.08 -12.40 4.71
CA LYS A 84 -1.08 -12.61 5.59
C LYS A 84 -2.36 -12.02 5.00
N VAL A 85 -2.26 -10.94 4.22
CA VAL A 85 -3.42 -10.25 3.66
C VAL A 85 -4.14 -11.10 2.62
N ARG A 86 -5.46 -10.96 2.57
CA ARG A 86 -6.28 -11.51 1.49
C ARG A 86 -6.20 -10.59 0.27
N GLU A 87 -6.22 -11.16 -0.92
CA GLU A 87 -6.13 -10.39 -2.17
C GLU A 87 -7.21 -9.32 -2.29
N ASP A 88 -8.46 -9.65 -1.96
CA ASP A 88 -9.59 -8.73 -2.04
C ASP A 88 -9.42 -7.51 -1.11
N MET A 89 -8.91 -7.75 0.11
CA MET A 89 -8.62 -6.68 1.08
C MET A 89 -7.45 -5.80 0.63
N LEU A 90 -6.41 -6.40 0.07
CA LEU A 90 -5.30 -5.66 -0.51
C LEU A 90 -5.78 -4.79 -1.68
N LYS A 91 -6.63 -5.34 -2.55
CA LYS A 91 -7.18 -4.63 -3.70
C LYS A 91 -8.02 -3.43 -3.25
N ASP A 92 -8.84 -3.59 -2.22
CA ASP A 92 -9.61 -2.50 -1.63
C ASP A 92 -8.69 -1.40 -1.06
N ALA A 93 -7.69 -1.78 -0.25
CA ALA A 93 -6.72 -0.85 0.32
C ALA A 93 -5.89 -0.11 -0.74
N LEU A 94 -5.45 -0.82 -1.80
CA LEU A 94 -4.76 -0.22 -2.95
C LEU A 94 -5.65 0.77 -3.70
N THR A 95 -6.93 0.43 -3.88
CA THR A 95 -7.91 1.28 -4.55
C THR A 95 -8.14 2.57 -3.77
N VAL A 96 -8.36 2.47 -2.46
CA VAL A 96 -8.48 3.62 -1.56
C VAL A 96 -7.21 4.47 -1.59
N SER A 97 -6.04 3.84 -1.53
CA SER A 97 -4.75 4.54 -1.57
C SER A 97 -4.54 5.29 -2.89
N TYR A 98 -4.86 4.65 -4.02
CA TYR A 98 -4.80 5.28 -5.34
C TYR A 98 -5.72 6.50 -5.41
N PHE A 99 -7.00 6.36 -5.05
CA PHE A 99 -7.95 7.48 -5.08
C PHE A 99 -7.60 8.60 -4.11
N ASN A 100 -6.99 8.28 -2.96
CA ASN A 100 -6.54 9.28 -2.02
C ASN A 100 -5.44 10.19 -2.62
N VAL A 101 -4.56 9.61 -3.45
CA VAL A 101 -3.41 10.30 -4.04
C VAL A 101 -3.69 10.89 -5.44
N ALA A 102 -4.52 10.23 -6.23
CA ALA A 102 -4.84 10.58 -7.62
C ALA A 102 -5.70 11.86 -7.76
N LYS A 103 -6.12 12.47 -6.65
CA LYS A 103 -6.74 13.81 -6.61
C LYS A 103 -5.87 14.84 -7.32
#